data_AF-A0A6L6VMM5-F1
#
_entry.id   AF-A0A6L6VMM5-F1
#
_cell.length_a   1.000
_cell.length_b   1.000
_cell.length_c   1.000
_cell.angle_alpha   90.00
_cell.angle_beta   90.00
_cell.angle_gamma   90.00
#
_symmetry.space_group_name_H-M   'P 1'
#
loop_
_entity.id
_entity.type
_entity.pdbx_description
1 polymer ?
#
loop_
_entity_poly.entity_id
_entity_poly.type
_entity_poly.pdbx_seq_one_letter_code
_entity_poly.pdbx_strand_id
1 'polypeptide(L)'
;MSDSILHYVPTDPLWQPSPADARKAISLLKSIAPEADDVGPIFEDKVTFYDPGQNWLGMECSSCGAYAEKWWGDAMDIAYASEFTSLTVQAPCCGTTASLQSPAPLASRIWPLRYGGPKSKYCRH
;
A
#
# COMPACT_ATOMS: atom_id res chain seq x y z
N MET A 1 -17.52 17.10 -3.94
CA MET A 1 -17.24 16.80 -2.52
C MET A 1 -16.14 15.75 -2.52
N SER A 2 -15.08 15.95 -1.75
CA SER A 2 -13.97 14.99 -1.67
C SER A 2 -14.14 14.22 -0.37
N ASP A 3 -14.33 12.91 -0.48
CA ASP A 3 -14.32 12.04 0.69
C ASP A 3 -12.86 11.94 1.16
N SER A 4 -12.63 12.11 2.46
CA SER A 4 -11.32 11.93 3.07
C SER A 4 -11.22 10.49 3.55
N ILE A 5 -10.53 9.64 2.80
CA ILE A 5 -10.40 8.21 3.11
C ILE A 5 -9.01 7.94 3.70
N LEU A 6 -8.98 7.31 4.87
CA LEU A 6 -7.74 6.86 5.52
C LEU A 6 -7.63 5.33 5.41
N HIS A 7 -6.59 4.87 4.71
CA HIS A 7 -6.24 3.45 4.67
C HIS A 7 -5.05 3.15 5.58
N TYR A 8 -5.24 2.28 6.56
CA TYR A 8 -4.14 1.68 7.31
C TYR A 8 -3.73 0.35 6.64
N VAL A 9 -2.63 0.39 5.89
CA VAL A 9 -2.16 -0.75 5.10
C VAL A 9 -0.79 -1.21 5.64
N PRO A 10 -0.59 -2.52 5.89
CA PRO A 10 0.65 -3.06 6.42
C PRO A 10 1.84 -2.83 5.49
N THR A 11 3.05 -2.90 6.03
CA THR A 11 4.30 -2.84 5.24
C THR A 11 4.65 -4.17 4.57
N ASP A 12 4.11 -5.28 5.10
CA ASP A 12 4.16 -6.59 4.47
C ASP A 12 2.87 -6.80 3.65
N PRO A 13 2.94 -6.83 2.31
CA PRO A 13 1.79 -7.01 1.45
C PRO A 13 1.08 -8.37 1.64
N LEU A 14 1.73 -9.37 2.25
CA LEU A 14 1.14 -10.68 2.46
C LEU A 14 0.53 -10.86 3.85
N TRP A 15 0.66 -9.84 4.71
CA TRP A 15 0.14 -9.90 6.07
C TRP A 15 -1.30 -9.37 6.16
N GLN A 16 -2.14 -10.09 6.90
CA GLN A 16 -3.44 -9.59 7.35
C GLN A 16 -3.61 -9.83 8.86
N PRO A 17 -4.33 -8.96 9.58
CA PRO A 17 -4.65 -9.19 10.98
C PRO A 17 -5.60 -10.39 11.13
N SER A 18 -5.57 -11.03 12.30
CA SER A 18 -6.63 -11.97 12.67
C SER A 18 -7.98 -11.24 12.76
N PRO A 19 -9.13 -11.92 12.61
CA PRO A 19 -10.43 -11.29 12.79
C PRO A 19 -10.60 -10.62 14.16
N ALA A 20 -9.96 -11.16 15.21
CA ALA A 20 -9.99 -10.58 16.54
C ALA A 20 -9.18 -9.28 16.62
N ASP A 21 -8.00 -9.24 16.00
CA ASP A 21 -7.14 -8.04 16.01
C ASP A 21 -7.68 -6.96 15.08
N ALA A 22 -8.30 -7.33 13.95
CA ALA A 22 -9.03 -6.40 13.09
C ALA A 22 -10.14 -5.66 13.88
N ARG A 23 -10.92 -6.39 14.68
CA ARG A 23 -11.96 -5.78 15.54
C ARG A 23 -11.37 -4.81 16.58
N LYS A 24 -10.24 -5.14 17.19
CA LYS A 24 -9.56 -4.23 18.13
C LYS A 24 -9.10 -2.95 17.42
N ALA A 25 -8.50 -3.09 16.25
CA ALA A 25 -8.05 -1.95 15.44
C ALA A 25 -9.23 -1.04 15.03
N ILE A 26 -10.34 -1.61 14.58
CA ILE A 26 -11.56 -0.86 14.24
C ILE A 26 -12.09 -0.11 15.46
N SER A 27 -12.14 -0.75 16.63
CA SER A 27 -12.60 -0.11 17.86
C SER A 27 -11.73 1.09 18.24
N LEU A 28 -10.41 0.98 18.07
CA LEU A 28 -9.48 2.07 18.30
C LEU A 28 -9.68 3.19 17.26
N LEU A 29 -9.80 2.87 15.98
CA LEU A 29 -10.01 3.86 14.92
C LEU A 29 -11.31 4.65 15.12
N LYS A 30 -12.40 3.98 15.52
CA LYS A 30 -13.67 4.64 15.89
C LYS A 30 -13.52 5.60 17.07
N SER A 31 -12.64 5.32 18.02
CA SER A 31 -12.35 6.27 19.11
C SER A 31 -11.51 7.48 18.67
N ILE A 32 -10.71 7.33 17.61
CA ILE A 32 -9.85 8.39 17.08
C ILE A 32 -10.64 9.30 16.13
N ALA A 33 -11.52 8.72 15.31
CA ALA A 33 -12.34 9.42 14.33
C ALA A 33 -13.84 9.14 14.57
N PRO A 34 -14.43 9.73 15.63
CA PRO A 34 -15.82 9.47 16.01
C PRO A 34 -16.85 10.00 15.00
N GLU A 35 -16.46 10.95 14.14
CA GLU A 35 -17.31 11.55 13.11
C GLU A 35 -17.21 10.85 11.75
N ALA A 36 -16.42 9.77 11.64
CA ALA A 36 -16.31 9.03 10.39
C ALA A 36 -17.65 8.33 10.06
N ASP A 37 -18.12 8.52 8.83
CA ASP A 37 -19.36 7.90 8.35
C ASP A 37 -19.29 6.37 8.35
N ASP A 38 -18.11 5.81 8.05
CA ASP A 38 -17.84 4.37 8.13
C ASP A 38 -16.42 4.07 8.58
N VAL A 39 -16.27 3.01 9.39
CA VAL A 39 -15.00 2.45 9.81
C VAL A 39 -15.14 0.93 9.83
N GLY A 40 -14.53 0.27 8.84
CA GLY A 40 -14.60 -1.17 8.65
C GLY A 40 -13.28 -1.78 8.17
N PRO A 41 -13.13 -3.11 8.29
CA PRO A 41 -12.00 -3.80 7.71
C PRO A 41 -12.27 -4.07 6.22
N ILE A 42 -11.23 -3.92 5.41
CA ILE A 42 -11.22 -4.37 4.02
C ILE A 42 -10.20 -5.51 3.93
N PHE A 43 -10.62 -6.66 3.44
CA PHE A 43 -9.77 -7.81 3.22
C PHE A 43 -9.77 -8.14 1.73
N GLU A 44 -8.59 -8.08 1.13
CA GLU A 44 -8.41 -8.35 -0.28
C GLU A 44 -8.04 -9.82 -0.51
N ASP A 45 -8.61 -10.41 -1.56
CA ASP A 45 -8.28 -11.78 -2.00
C ASP A 45 -6.95 -11.84 -2.77
N LYS A 46 -6.35 -10.68 -3.11
CA LYS A 46 -5.05 -10.54 -3.79
C LYS A 46 -4.29 -9.34 -3.24
N VAL A 47 -2.98 -9.26 -3.51
CA VAL A 47 -2.19 -8.07 -3.20
C VAL A 47 -2.74 -6.91 -4.04
N THR A 48 -3.27 -5.87 -3.39
CA THR A 48 -3.91 -4.73 -4.04
C THR A 48 -3.11 -3.47 -3.81
N PHE A 49 -2.90 -2.70 -4.88
CA PHE A 49 -2.31 -1.36 -4.83
C PHE A 49 -3.37 -0.33 -4.42
N TYR A 50 -3.09 0.49 -3.40
CA TYR A 50 -3.95 1.61 -3.00
C TYR A 50 -3.42 2.93 -3.58
N ASP A 51 -4.08 3.41 -4.63
CA ASP A 51 -3.74 4.66 -5.31
C ASP A 51 -4.13 5.88 -4.44
N PRO A 52 -3.19 6.80 -4.13
CA PRO A 52 -3.50 8.03 -3.40
C PRO A 52 -4.30 9.05 -4.24
N GLY A 53 -4.56 8.78 -5.51
CA GLY A 53 -5.36 9.59 -6.41
C GLY A 53 -4.81 11.01 -6.53
N GLN A 54 -5.66 12.01 -6.26
CA GLN A 54 -5.27 13.43 -6.32
C GLN A 54 -4.24 13.82 -5.24
N ASN A 55 -3.98 12.96 -4.25
CA ASN A 55 -2.93 13.18 -3.25
C ASN A 55 -1.56 12.66 -3.71
N TRP A 56 -1.42 12.21 -4.97
CA TRP A 56 -0.13 11.81 -5.55
C TRP A 56 0.78 13.02 -5.71
N LEU A 57 1.96 12.97 -5.07
CA LEU A 57 2.95 14.05 -5.06
C LEU A 57 4.27 13.67 -5.78
N GLY A 58 4.25 12.58 -6.55
CA GLY A 58 5.41 12.01 -7.22
C GLY A 58 5.90 10.73 -6.54
N MET A 59 6.94 10.12 -7.10
CA MET A 59 7.60 8.94 -6.52
C MET A 59 9.11 9.10 -6.57
N GLU A 60 9.80 8.58 -5.55
CA GLU A 60 11.26 8.53 -5.46
C GLU A 60 11.74 7.07 -5.41
N CYS A 61 12.95 6.82 -5.92
CA CYS A 61 13.60 5.54 -5.80
C CYS A 61 13.90 5.24 -4.33
N SER A 62 13.40 4.12 -3.80
CA SER A 62 13.67 3.69 -2.43
C SER A 62 15.16 3.39 -2.16
N SER A 63 15.96 3.13 -3.20
CA SER A 63 17.38 2.81 -3.05
C SER A 63 18.29 4.06 -3.09
N CYS A 64 17.96 5.10 -3.87
CA CYS A 64 18.83 6.27 -4.04
C CYS A 64 18.16 7.65 -3.88
N GLY A 65 16.84 7.70 -3.70
CA GLY A 65 16.08 8.95 -3.55
C GLY A 65 15.87 9.75 -4.84
N ALA A 66 16.34 9.28 -5.99
CA ALA A 66 16.10 9.97 -7.27
C ALA A 66 14.63 9.89 -7.69
N TYR A 67 14.11 10.92 -8.35
CA TYR A 67 12.75 10.90 -8.92
C TYR A 67 12.54 9.70 -9.84
N ALA A 68 11.48 8.94 -9.55
CA ALA A 68 11.16 7.68 -10.19
C ALA A 68 10.06 7.79 -11.26
N GLU A 69 9.40 8.95 -11.40
CA GLU A 69 8.23 9.13 -12.28
C GLU A 69 8.42 8.61 -13.71
N LYS A 70 9.64 8.73 -14.25
CA LYS A 70 9.97 8.30 -15.62
C LYS A 70 9.89 6.79 -15.86
N TRP A 71 10.04 5.98 -14.81
CA TRP A 71 10.11 4.51 -14.94
C TRP A 71 9.11 3.80 -14.02
N TRP A 72 8.52 4.50 -13.05
CA TRP A 72 7.65 3.90 -12.06
C TRP A 72 6.36 3.34 -12.67
N GLY A 73 5.76 4.03 -13.65
CA GLY A 73 4.55 3.55 -14.35
C GLY A 73 4.78 2.19 -15.03
N ASP A 74 5.84 2.08 -15.83
CA ASP A 74 6.20 0.82 -16.50
C ASP A 74 6.49 -0.30 -15.48
N ALA A 75 7.17 0.04 -14.38
CA ALA A 75 7.44 -0.92 -13.31
C ALA A 75 6.14 -1.41 -12.64
N MET A 76 5.16 -0.52 -12.47
CA MET A 76 3.84 -0.85 -11.95
C MET A 76 3.03 -1.72 -12.90
N ASP A 77 3.07 -1.44 -14.21
CA ASP A 77 2.40 -2.26 -15.22
C ASP A 77 2.93 -3.70 -15.23
N ILE A 78 4.26 -3.86 -15.12
CA ILE A 78 4.89 -5.17 -15.00
C ILE A 78 4.47 -5.87 -13.71
N ALA A 79 4.47 -5.16 -12.58
CA ALA A 79 4.05 -5.73 -11.30
C ALA A 79 2.56 -6.14 -11.33
N TYR A 80 1.69 -5.30 -11.91
CA TYR A 80 0.27 -5.56 -12.06
C TYR A 80 -0.02 -6.77 -12.94
N ALA A 81 0.71 -6.94 -14.06
CA ALA A 81 0.60 -8.12 -14.91
C ALA A 81 0.92 -9.44 -14.19
N SER A 82 1.73 -9.37 -13.12
CA SER A 82 2.06 -10.49 -12.24
C SER A 82 1.21 -10.54 -10.97
N GLU A 83 0.13 -9.77 -10.89
CA GLU A 83 -0.72 -9.60 -9.71
C GLU A 83 0.07 -9.24 -8.43
N PHE A 84 1.10 -8.39 -8.60
CA PHE A 84 1.98 -7.93 -7.53
C PHE A 84 2.68 -9.05 -6.75
N THR A 85 2.86 -10.22 -7.38
CA THR A 85 3.64 -11.34 -6.79
C THR A 85 5.11 -11.00 -6.57
N SER A 86 5.64 -10.04 -7.34
CA SER A 86 6.94 -9.40 -7.09
C SER A 86 6.79 -7.89 -7.13
N LEU A 87 7.28 -7.23 -6.08
CA LEU A 87 7.38 -5.77 -5.98
C LEU A 87 8.83 -5.28 -6.15
N THR A 88 9.67 -6.15 -6.73
CA THR A 88 11.10 -5.90 -6.90
C THR A 88 11.37 -5.44 -8.32
N VAL A 89 12.05 -4.31 -8.47
CA VAL A 89 12.41 -3.74 -9.78
C VAL A 89 13.88 -3.33 -9.80
N GLN A 90 14.54 -3.47 -10.94
CA GLN A 90 15.87 -2.88 -11.14
C GLN A 90 15.70 -1.40 -11.46
N ALA A 91 16.11 -0.52 -10.55
CA ALA A 91 15.93 0.91 -10.73
C ALA A 91 16.93 1.47 -11.75
N PRO A 92 16.48 2.06 -12.88
CA PRO A 92 17.38 2.56 -13.92
C PRO A 92 18.21 3.77 -13.45
N CYS A 93 17.78 4.46 -12.38
CA CYS A 93 18.48 5.61 -11.83
C CYS A 93 19.76 5.27 -11.05
N CYS A 94 19.87 4.06 -10.49
CA CYS A 94 21.03 3.66 -9.67
C CYS A 94 21.52 2.23 -9.95
N GLY A 95 20.89 1.50 -10.87
CA GLY A 95 21.21 0.12 -11.23
C GLY A 95 20.94 -0.90 -10.13
N THR A 96 20.43 -0.46 -8.97
CA THR A 96 20.21 -1.30 -7.80
C THR A 96 18.77 -1.82 -7.78
N THR A 97 18.60 -2.99 -7.17
CA THR A 97 17.28 -3.53 -6.87
C THR A 97 16.55 -2.63 -5.87
N ALA A 98 15.39 -2.11 -6.28
CA ALA A 98 14.51 -1.29 -5.47
C ALA A 98 13.18 -2.04 -5.23
N SER A 99 12.51 -1.70 -4.13
CA SER A 99 11.17 -2.20 -3.85
C SER A 99 10.12 -1.12 -4.14
N LEU A 100 9.05 -1.51 -4.83
CA LEU A 100 7.86 -0.68 -5.09
C LEU A 100 6.99 -0.49 -3.83
N GLN A 101 7.18 -1.29 -2.78
CA GLN A 101 6.47 -1.17 -1.50
C GLN A 101 7.23 -0.27 -0.50
N SER A 102 8.51 0.01 -0.73
CA SER A 102 9.31 0.69 0.28
C SER A 102 8.86 2.14 0.45
N PRO A 103 8.67 2.61 1.71
CA PRO A 103 8.42 4.01 1.96
C PRO A 103 9.62 4.81 1.44
N ALA A 104 9.34 5.88 0.70
CA ALA A 104 10.36 6.90 0.43
C ALA A 104 11.00 7.33 1.77
N PRO A 105 12.29 7.72 1.78
CA PRO A 105 12.95 8.15 3.01
C PRO A 105 12.09 9.19 3.75
N LEU A 106 12.04 9.08 5.07
CA LEU A 106 11.15 9.80 6.03
C LEU A 106 11.09 11.35 5.89
N ALA A 107 11.86 11.93 4.97
CA ALA A 107 11.87 13.35 4.64
C ALA A 107 10.98 13.72 3.42
N SER A 108 10.41 12.75 2.69
CA SER A 108 9.57 13.05 1.54
C SER A 108 8.12 13.32 1.99
N ARG A 109 7.51 14.37 1.42
CA ARG A 109 6.05 14.61 1.52
C ARG A 109 5.26 13.63 0.64
N ILE A 110 5.91 12.57 0.18
CA ILE A 110 5.39 11.64 -0.82
C ILE A 110 4.71 10.49 -0.09
N TRP A 111 3.45 10.23 -0.47
CA TRP A 111 2.64 9.19 0.14
C TRP A 111 3.34 7.82 0.00
N PRO A 112 3.47 7.04 1.10
CA PRO A 112 4.07 5.71 1.01
C PRO A 112 3.17 4.82 0.14
N LEU A 113 3.77 4.17 -0.86
CA LEU A 113 3.10 3.09 -1.59
C LEU A 113 2.78 1.98 -0.60
N ARG A 114 1.51 1.57 -0.54
CA ARG A 114 1.10 0.48 0.33
C ARG A 114 0.28 -0.54 -0.43
N TYR A 115 0.61 -1.80 -0.20
CA TYR A 115 -0.05 -2.95 -0.78
C TYR A 115 -0.56 -3.85 0.37
N GLY A 116 -1.70 -4.49 0.18
CA GLY A 116 -2.25 -5.45 1.14
C GLY A 116 -2.84 -6.65 0.42
N GLY A 117 -2.65 -7.86 0.93
CA GLY A 117 -2.89 -9.12 0.21
C GLY A 117 -3.41 -10.25 1.10
N PRO A 118 -3.70 -11.45 0.55
CA PRO A 118 -4.69 -12.39 1.09
C PRO A 118 -4.18 -13.43 2.08
N LYS A 119 -5.12 -14.02 2.85
CA LYS A 119 -5.05 -15.44 3.24
C LYS A 119 -6.25 -16.24 2.73
N SER A 120 -5.92 -17.41 2.18
CA SER A 120 -6.81 -18.52 1.82
C SER A 120 -8.02 -18.63 2.74
N LYS A 121 -9.22 -18.52 2.15
CA LYS A 121 -10.51 -18.78 2.81
C LYS A 121 -10.55 -20.25 3.29
N TYR A 122 -10.19 -20.47 4.54
CA TYR A 122 -10.68 -21.62 5.30
C TYR A 122 -11.56 -21.12 6.44
N CYS A 123 -12.80 -20.76 6.10
CA CYS A 123 -13.94 -20.85 7.00
C CYS A 123 -15.10 -21.44 6.21
N ARG A 124 -15.19 -22.78 6.24
CA ARG A 124 -16.41 -23.51 5.94
C ARG A 124 -17.15 -23.62 7.28
N HIS A 125 -18.33 -23.01 7.40
CA HIS A 125 -19.49 -23.47 8.17
C HIS A 125 -20.70 -22.61 7.84
#